data_AF-A0A078GS69-F1
#
_entry.id   AF-A0A078GS69-F1
#
_cell.length_a   1.000
_cell.length_b   1.000
_cell.length_c   1.000
_cell.angle_alpha   90.00
_cell.angle_beta   90.00
_cell.angle_gamma   90.00
#
_symmetry.space_group_name_H-M   'P 1'
#
loop_
_entity.id
_entity.type
_entity.pdbx_description
1 polymer ?
#
loop_
_entity_poly.entity_id
_entity_poly.type
_entity_poly.pdbx_seq_one_letter_code
_entity_poly.pdbx_strand_id
1 'polypeptide(L)'
;MRPLLYSKDRRKVLIEVNNAKLLWFDLGSKRLRTLRIKDCDSSYSAELLVSSLVLGCKGDPSEAKRRRERRALEDKMMQQRSKRDDFLSKGFKLVL
;
A
#
# COMPACT_ATOMS: atom_id res chain seq x y z
N MET A 1 0.60 22.73 8.94
CA MET A 1 1.50 22.07 7.96
C MET A 1 1.32 20.57 8.09
N ARG A 2 1.22 19.84 6.98
CA ARG A 2 1.06 18.38 6.95
C ARG A 2 2.03 17.76 5.94
N PRO A 3 2.97 16.88 6.36
CA PRO A 3 3.80 16.14 5.42
C PRO A 3 2.95 15.08 4.70
N LEU A 4 3.15 14.95 3.40
CA LEU A 4 2.34 14.05 2.54
C LEU A 4 3.14 12.82 2.09
N LEU A 5 4.29 13.01 1.47
CA LEU A 5 5.08 11.91 0.92
C LEU A 5 6.56 12.27 0.74
N TYR A 6 7.40 11.24 0.71
CA TYR A 6 8.78 11.35 0.27
C TYR A 6 8.87 11.27 -1.25
N SER A 7 9.73 12.11 -1.83
CA SER A 7 10.23 11.91 -3.19
C SER A 7 10.84 10.51 -3.38
N LYS A 8 10.92 10.05 -4.61
CA LYS A 8 11.39 8.68 -4.95
C LYS A 8 12.78 8.37 -4.37
N ASP A 9 13.68 9.34 -4.36
CA ASP A 9 15.04 9.22 -3.79
C ASP A 9 15.11 9.50 -2.28
N ARG A 10 13.96 9.80 -1.65
CA ARG A 10 13.78 10.13 -0.24
C ARG A 10 14.55 11.37 0.24
N ARG A 11 15.03 12.23 -0.67
CA ARG A 11 15.78 13.45 -0.30
C ARG A 11 14.89 14.65 -0.02
N LYS A 12 13.66 14.62 -0.53
CA LYS A 12 12.66 15.67 -0.35
C LYS A 12 11.36 15.13 0.24
N VAL A 13 10.68 15.96 1.01
CA VAL A 13 9.34 15.72 1.55
C VAL A 13 8.38 16.72 0.92
N LEU A 14 7.25 16.23 0.40
CA LEU A 14 6.15 17.07 -0.03
C LEU A 14 5.33 17.45 1.20
N ILE A 15 5.09 18.74 1.38
CA ILE A 15 4.39 19.30 2.53
C ILE A 15 3.24 20.17 2.02
N GLU A 16 2.09 19.98 2.65
CA GLU A 16 0.94 20.86 2.52
C GLU A 16 0.92 21.90 3.64
N VAL A 17 0.63 23.15 3.27
CA VAL A 17 0.55 24.27 4.21
C VAL A 17 -0.81 24.93 4.07
N ASN A 18 -1.50 25.06 5.20
CA ASN A 18 -2.79 25.75 5.36
C ASN A 18 -3.85 25.30 4.33
N ASN A 19 -3.84 24.02 3.94
CA ASN A 19 -4.74 23.44 2.94
C ASN A 19 -4.86 24.28 1.66
N ALA A 20 -3.74 24.91 1.27
CA ALA A 20 -3.72 25.85 0.16
C ALA A 20 -2.42 25.81 -0.65
N LYS A 21 -1.29 25.43 -0.05
CA LYS A 21 0.03 25.46 -0.70
C LYS A 21 0.71 24.10 -0.60
N LEU A 22 1.31 23.68 -1.71
CA LEU A 22 2.19 22.51 -1.77
C LEU A 22 3.65 22.97 -1.90
N LEU A 23 4.53 22.41 -1.07
CA LEU A 23 5.94 22.76 -1.00
C LEU A 23 6.79 21.49 -0.98
N TRP A 24 7.87 21.48 -1.75
CA TRP A 24 8.97 20.53 -1.56
C TRP A 24 9.94 21.07 -0.52
N PHE A 25 10.15 20.31 0.54
CA PHE A 25 11.23 20.54 1.50
C PHE A 25 12.39 19.60 1.21
N ASP A 26 13.55 20.16 0.90
CA ASP A 26 14.79 19.41 0.67
C ASP A 26 15.50 19.17 2.01
N LEU A 27 15.69 17.89 2.38
CA LEU A 27 16.19 17.51 3.70
C LEU A 27 17.67 17.82 3.91
N GLY A 28 18.46 17.84 2.84
CA GLY A 28 19.90 18.09 2.89
C GLY A 28 20.19 19.59 2.97
N SER A 29 19.61 20.36 2.05
CA SER A 29 19.81 21.82 1.98
C SER A 29 18.91 22.62 2.92
N LYS A 30 17.90 22.00 3.54
CA LYS A 30 16.88 22.65 4.40
C LYS A 30 16.10 23.76 3.68
N ARG A 31 15.96 23.66 2.35
CA ARG A 31 15.28 24.68 1.52
C ARG A 31 13.87 24.24 1.14
N LEU A 32 12.97 25.22 1.07
CA LEU A 32 11.60 25.06 0.57
C LEU A 32 11.52 25.51 -0.89
N ARG A 33 10.78 24.76 -1.71
CA ARG A 33 10.41 25.15 -3.08
C ARG A 33 8.91 24.97 -3.27
N THR A 34 8.23 26.01 -3.75
CA THR A 34 6.81 25.93 -4.06
C THR A 34 6.56 25.03 -5.26
N LEU A 35 5.66 24.07 -5.10
CA LEU A 35 5.16 23.24 -6.18
C LEU A 35 3.94 23.94 -6.79
N ARG A 36 4.02 24.26 -8.08
CA ARG A 36 2.90 24.75 -8.88
C ARG A 36 2.43 23.65 -9.80
N ILE A 37 1.13 23.36 -9.76
CA ILE A 37 0.49 22.49 -10.74
C ILE A 37 0.03 23.39 -11.88
N LYS A 38 0.45 23.07 -13.11
CA LYS A 38 0.09 23.84 -14.30
C LYS A 38 -1.44 23.83 -14.46
N ASP A 39 -2.01 24.96 -14.90
CA ASP A 39 -3.43 25.11 -15.21
C ASP A 39 -4.36 24.89 -13.99
N CYS A 40 -3.86 25.22 -12.78
CA CYS A 40 -4.62 25.14 -11.53
C CYS A 40 -4.56 26.48 -10.78
N ASP A 41 -5.67 27.20 -10.79
CA ASP A 41 -5.76 28.61 -10.36
C ASP A 41 -5.98 28.80 -8.85
N SER A 42 -6.09 27.73 -8.05
CA SER A 42 -6.64 27.81 -6.68
C SER A 42 -5.91 26.98 -5.61
N SER A 43 -6.42 27.11 -4.38
CA SER A 43 -5.98 26.43 -3.15
C SER A 43 -5.99 24.91 -3.29
N TYR A 44 -4.86 24.29 -2.95
CA TYR A 44 -4.70 22.84 -2.98
C TYR A 44 -5.15 22.20 -1.66
N SER A 45 -6.09 21.26 -1.72
CA SER A 45 -6.28 20.26 -0.68
C SER A 45 -5.67 18.94 -1.15
N ALA A 46 -4.87 18.30 -0.30
CA ALA A 46 -4.41 16.94 -0.54
C ALA A 46 -5.22 15.94 0.28
N GLU A 47 -5.41 14.73 -0.22
CA GLU A 47 -5.94 13.61 0.57
C GLU A 47 -5.10 12.36 0.33
N LEU A 48 -4.81 11.64 1.41
CA LEU A 48 -4.09 10.37 1.36
C LEU A 48 -5.11 9.24 1.25
N LEU A 49 -5.19 8.63 0.06
CA LEU A 49 -6.08 7.52 -0.22
C LEU A 49 -5.30 6.23 -0.36
N VAL A 50 -5.87 5.12 0.14
CA VAL A 50 -5.37 3.79 -0.19
C VAL A 50 -5.78 3.43 -1.62
N SER A 51 -4.93 2.72 -2.34
CA SER A 51 -5.15 2.41 -3.76
C SER A 51 -6.45 1.65 -4.04
N SER A 52 -6.97 0.91 -3.07
CA SER A 52 -8.25 0.20 -3.17
C SER A 52 -9.48 1.13 -3.28
N LEU A 53 -9.35 2.40 -2.88
CA LEU A 53 -10.41 3.40 -2.96
C LEU A 53 -10.39 4.19 -4.28
N VAL A 54 -9.34 4.04 -5.11
CA VAL A 54 -9.18 4.80 -6.34
C VAL A 54 -9.42 3.89 -7.54
N LEU A 55 -10.53 4.11 -8.24
CA LEU A 55 -10.87 3.35 -9.46
C LEU A 55 -9.74 3.49 -10.49
N GLY A 56 -9.30 2.36 -11.05
CA GLY A 56 -8.20 2.32 -12.03
C GLY A 56 -6.79 2.29 -11.43
N CYS A 57 -6.61 2.55 -10.13
CA CYS A 57 -5.33 2.33 -9.46
C CYS A 57 -5.09 0.83 -9.21
N LYS A 58 -4.22 0.21 -10.01
CA LYS A 58 -3.82 -1.20 -9.84
C LYS A 58 -2.86 -1.44 -8.66
N GLY A 59 -2.51 -0.39 -7.91
CA GLY A 59 -1.47 -0.43 -6.89
C GLY A 59 -0.09 -0.68 -7.49
N ASP A 60 0.90 -0.97 -6.64
CA ASP A 60 2.21 -1.43 -7.08
C ASP A 60 2.09 -2.86 -7.64
N PRO A 61 2.44 -3.11 -8.93
CA PRO A 61 2.39 -4.45 -9.53
C PRO A 61 3.20 -5.50 -8.76
N SER A 62 4.30 -5.09 -8.13
CA SER A 62 5.16 -5.99 -7.34
C SER A 62 4.44 -6.45 -6.07
N GLU A 63 3.75 -5.54 -5.38
CA GLU A 63 2.95 -5.85 -4.19
C GLU A 63 1.69 -6.66 -4.56
N ALA A 64 1.09 -6.38 -5.73
CA ALA A 64 -0.01 -7.19 -6.24
C ALA A 64 0.41 -8.65 -6.48
N LYS A 65 1.61 -8.87 -7.04
CA LYS A 65 2.18 -10.20 -7.24
C LYS A 65 2.43 -10.90 -5.89
N ARG A 66 3.07 -10.21 -4.94
CA ARG A 66 3.33 -10.73 -3.59
C ARG A 66 2.06 -11.14 -2.85
N ARG A 67 0.98 -10.35 -2.99
CA ARG A 67 -0.33 -10.68 -2.40
C ARG A 67 -0.91 -11.96 -3.00
N ARG A 68 -0.80 -12.16 -4.32
CA ARG A 68 -1.25 -13.39 -4.99
C ARG A 68 -0.46 -14.61 -4.53
N GLU A 69 0.87 -14.48 -4.44
CA GLU A 69 1.74 -15.56 -3.95
C GLU A 69 1.40 -15.96 -2.52
N ARG A 70 1.13 -14.99 -1.64
CA ARG A 70 0.73 -15.25 -0.25
C ARG A 70 -0.60 -16.01 -0.16
N ARG A 71 -1.62 -15.57 -0.91
CA ARG A 71 -2.92 -16.25 -0.97
C ARG A 71 -2.78 -17.68 -1.50
N ALA A 72 -2.00 -17.87 -2.56
CA ALA A 72 -1.76 -19.21 -3.11
C ALA A 72 -1.05 -20.14 -2.11
N LEU A 73 -0.17 -19.60 -1.26
CA LEU A 73 0.45 -20.37 -0.18
C LEU A 73 -0.56 -20.75 0.91
N GLU A 74 -1.39 -19.80 1.33
CA GLU A 74 -2.47 -20.02 2.31
C GLU A 74 -3.47 -21.08 1.83
N ASP A 75 -3.89 -21.01 0.57
CA ASP A 75 -4.79 -21.99 -0.06
C ASP A 75 -4.18 -23.40 -0.08
N LYS A 76 -2.88 -23.52 -0.41
CA LYS A 76 -2.15 -24.79 -0.35
C LYS A 76 -2.09 -25.35 1.07
N MET A 77 -1.87 -24.51 2.08
CA MET A 77 -1.86 -24.93 3.48
C MET A 77 -3.24 -25.40 3.94
N MET A 78 -4.32 -24.73 3.54
CA MET A 78 -5.69 -25.19 3.82
C MET A 78 -5.98 -26.54 3.17
N GLN A 79 -5.60 -26.74 1.90
CA GLN A 79 -5.80 -28.02 1.21
C GLN A 79 -5.02 -29.17 1.85
N GLN A 80 -3.82 -28.92 2.39
CA GLN A 80 -3.08 -29.94 3.12
C GLN A 80 -3.73 -30.28 4.47
N ARG A 81 -4.25 -29.28 5.18
CA ARG A 81 -4.99 -29.50 6.44
C ARG A 81 -6.24 -30.35 6.19
N SER A 82 -7.07 -30.00 5.20
CA SER A 82 -8.28 -30.77 4.91
C SER A 82 -7.99 -32.23 4.53
N LYS A 83 -6.93 -32.49 3.74
CA LYS A 83 -6.51 -33.87 3.42
C LYS A 83 -6.08 -34.68 4.64
N ARG A 84 -5.41 -34.03 5.60
CA ARG A 84 -5.01 -34.67 6.86
C ARG A 84 -6.23 -34.99 7.73
N ASP A 85 -7.17 -34.06 7.79
CA ASP A 85 -8.38 -34.20 8.59
C ASP A 85 -9.33 -35.26 8.00
N ASP A 86 -9.35 -35.44 6.68
CA ASP A 86 -10.06 -36.54 5.98
C ASP A 86 -9.58 -37.94 6.40
N PHE A 87 -8.28 -38.10 6.70
CA PHE A 87 -7.75 -39.38 7.20
C PHE A 87 -8.19 -39.66 8.64
N LEU A 88 -8.27 -38.62 9.48
CA LEU A 88 -8.68 -38.74 10.88
C LEU A 88 -10.20 -38.92 11.02
N SER A 89 -10.99 -38.36 10.10
CA SER A 89 -12.45 -38.45 10.11
C SER A 89 -12.97 -39.83 9.65
N LYS A 90 -12.17 -40.59 8.90
CA LYS A 90 -12.52 -41.95 8.43
C LYS A 90 -12.36 -43.05 9.50
N GLY A 91 -11.89 -42.71 10.70
CA GLY A 91 -11.91 -43.58 11.88
C GLY A 91 -10.91 -44.74 11.83
N PHE A 92 -9.94 -44.74 12.74
CA PHE A 92 -9.14 -45.93 13.02
C PHE A 92 -10.02 -46.92 13.78
N LYS A 93 -10.39 -48.03 13.14
CA LYS A 93 -11.03 -49.15 13.82
C LYS A 93 -9.94 -49.86 14.64
N LEU A 94 -9.78 -49.45 15.90
CA LEU A 94 -8.95 -50.19 16.87
C LEU A 94 -9.54 -51.60 17.00
N VAL A 95 -8.81 -52.59 16.47
CA VAL A 95 -9.07 -53.99 16.76
C VAL A 95 -8.30 -54.28 18.05
N LEU A 96 -9.05 -54.48 19.14
CA LEU A 96 -8.55 -54.92 20.44
C LEU A 96 -8.08 -56.38 20.37
#